data_AF-A0A0G4EVZ6-F1
#
_entry.id   AF-A0A0G4EVZ6-F1
#
_cell.length_a   1.000
_cell.length_b   1.000
_cell.length_c   1.000
_cell.angle_alpha   90.00
_cell.angle_beta   90.00
_cell.angle_gamma   90.00
#
_symmetry.space_group_name_H-M   'P 1'
#
loop_
_entity.id
_entity.type
_entity.pdbx_description
1 polymer ?
#
loop_
_entity_poly.entity_id
_entity_poly.type
_entity_poly.pdbx_seq_one_letter_code
_entity_poly.pdbx_strand_id
1 'polypeptide(L)'
;MAGAFVVKCSIFPDERTEIVFGDGSSLIVHPNASLASYFDAEGVRQRLRTEHVTSQLREKVRTAFEVRNRYAWRPWWSKEVVERAGAKVDLVQFRVAR
;
A
#
# COMPACT_ATOMS: atom_id res chain seq x y z
N MET A 1 -4.35 -6.67 19.86
CA MET A 1 -3.50 -6.59 18.65
C MET A 1 -3.57 -5.16 18.16
N ALA A 2 -2.51 -4.40 18.36
CA ALA A 2 -2.44 -3.03 17.86
C ALA A 2 -2.26 -3.11 16.34
N GLY A 3 -3.29 -2.75 15.58
CA GLY A 3 -3.20 -2.71 14.12
C GLY A 3 -2.15 -1.70 13.66
N ALA A 4 -1.67 -1.84 12.43
CA ALA A 4 -0.68 -0.94 11.86
C ALA A 4 -1.25 0.50 11.79
N PHE A 5 -0.84 1.36 12.72
CA PHE A 5 -1.25 2.77 12.75
C PHE A 5 -0.32 3.61 11.88
N VAL A 6 -0.87 4.40 10.96
CA VAL A 6 -0.11 5.26 10.04
C VAL A 6 -0.04 6.68 10.58
N VAL A 7 1.17 7.22 10.72
CA VAL A 7 1.40 8.61 11.14
C VAL A 7 1.67 9.56 9.98
N LYS A 8 2.16 9.03 8.85
CA LYS A 8 2.44 9.80 7.64
C LYS A 8 2.27 8.94 6.40
N CYS A 9 1.69 9.53 5.36
CA CYS A 9 1.63 8.96 4.01
C CYS A 9 2.03 10.05 3.01
N SER A 10 3.00 9.76 2.15
CA SER A 10 3.45 10.66 1.08
C SER A 10 3.30 9.94 -0.25
N ILE A 11 2.54 10.52 -1.18
CA ILE A 11 2.34 9.99 -2.53
C ILE A 11 3.11 10.89 -3.49
N PHE A 12 4.07 10.31 -4.20
CA PHE A 12 4.95 11.03 -5.11
C PHE A 12 4.35 11.07 -6.53
N PRO A 13 4.76 12.04 -7.38
CA PRO A 13 4.29 12.13 -8.78
C PRO A 13 4.62 10.89 -9.63
N ASP A 14 5.68 10.16 -9.28
CA ASP A 14 6.05 8.88 -9.91
C ASP A 14 5.19 7.70 -9.43
N GLU A 15 4.13 7.97 -8.65
CA GLU A 15 3.25 7.01 -7.97
C GLU A 15 3.91 6.22 -6.84
N ARG A 16 5.21 6.41 -6.55
CA ARG A 16 5.83 5.85 -5.35
C ARG A 16 5.08 6.35 -4.12
N THR A 17 4.93 5.50 -3.12
CA THR A 17 4.30 5.88 -1.86
C THR A 17 5.22 5.53 -0.70
N GLU A 18 5.38 6.47 0.22
CA GLU A 18 6.11 6.28 1.47
C GLU A 18 5.16 6.42 2.65
N ILE A 19 5.25 5.46 3.56
CA ILE A 19 4.38 5.36 4.73
C ILE A 19 5.22 5.18 5.96
N VAL A 20 4.92 5.95 7.00
CA VAL A 20 5.54 5.82 8.32
C VAL A 20 4.47 5.34 9.30
N PHE A 21 4.82 4.30 10.06
CA PHE A 21 3.95 3.71 11.07
C PHE A 21 4.28 4.25 12.46
N GLY A 22 3.31 4.17 13.38
CA GLY A 22 3.46 4.65 14.75
C GLY A 22 4.50 3.89 15.58
N ASP A 23 4.95 2.72 15.12
CA ASP A 23 6.03 1.94 15.75
C ASP A 23 7.43 2.35 15.26
N GLY A 24 7.54 3.44 14.48
CA GLY A 24 8.81 3.94 13.93
C GLY A 24 9.26 3.25 12.64
N SER A 25 8.61 2.15 12.24
CA SER A 25 8.89 1.51 10.96
C SER A 25 8.35 2.31 9.78
N SER A 26 8.84 1.98 8.58
CA SER A 26 8.38 2.59 7.34
C SER A 26 8.25 1.60 6.19
N LEU A 27 7.44 1.95 5.19
CA LEU A 27 7.25 1.19 3.97
C LEU A 27 7.27 2.12 2.77
N ILE A 28 8.13 1.82 1.81
CA ILE A 28 8.16 2.45 0.49
C ILE A 28 7.58 1.44 -0.50
N VAL A 29 6.42 1.75 -1.08
CA VAL A 29 5.79 0.94 -2.12
C VAL A 29 6.12 1.55 -3.49
N HIS A 30 6.62 0.70 -4.40
CA HIS A 30 6.97 1.10 -5.75
C HIS A 30 5.72 1.31 -6.63
N PRO A 31 5.82 2.04 -7.75
CA PRO A 31 4.67 2.41 -8.59
C PRO A 31 3.81 1.24 -9.06
N ASN A 32 4.42 0.07 -9.27
CA ASN A 32 3.73 -1.15 -9.71
C ASN A 32 3.03 -1.93 -8.57
N ALA A 33 3.11 -1.45 -7.33
CA ALA A 33 2.59 -2.08 -6.12
C ALA A 33 3.10 -3.50 -5.82
N SER A 34 3.83 -4.18 -6.70
CA SER A 34 4.36 -5.53 -6.50
C SER A 34 5.63 -5.55 -5.64
N LEU A 35 6.36 -4.44 -5.63
CA LEU A 35 7.60 -4.32 -4.86
C LEU A 35 7.45 -3.28 -3.76
N ALA A 36 8.01 -3.60 -2.60
CA ALA A 36 8.15 -2.65 -1.52
C ALA A 36 9.50 -2.78 -0.81
N SER A 37 9.95 -1.70 -0.20
CA SER A 37 11.07 -1.69 0.75
C SER A 37 10.50 -1.37 2.13
N TYR A 38 10.63 -2.30 3.06
CA TYR A 38 10.28 -2.09 4.46
C TYR A 38 11.54 -1.74 5.24
N PHE A 39 11.39 -0.86 6.22
CA PHE A 39 12.43 -0.52 7.19
C PHE A 39 11.81 -0.70 8.58
N ASP A 40 12.45 -1.47 9.45
CA ASP A 40 12.05 -1.53 10.86
C ASP A 40 12.43 -0.23 11.60
N ALA A 41 12.15 -0.18 12.90
CA ALA A 41 12.39 1.00 13.72
C ALA A 41 13.89 1.33 13.84
N GLU A 42 14.75 0.32 13.66
CA GLU A 42 16.20 0.41 13.67
C GLU A 42 16.77 0.82 12.30
N GLY A 43 15.92 0.94 11.27
CA GLY A 43 16.29 1.34 9.92
C GLY A 43 16.85 0.19 9.06
N VAL A 44 16.74 -1.06 9.50
CA VAL A 44 17.19 -2.22 8.72
C VAL A 44 16.22 -2.45 7.56
N ARG A 45 16.76 -2.40 6.35
CA ARG A 45 15.99 -2.54 5.12
C ARG A 45 15.72 -3.99 4.75
N GLN A 46 14.48 -4.28 4.43
CA GLN A 46 14.02 -5.54 3.85
C GLN A 46 13.32 -5.28 2.51
N ARG A 47 13.70 -6.01 1.46
CA ARG A 47 13.00 -5.96 0.17
C ARG A 47 11.85 -6.97 0.17
N LEU A 48 10.68 -6.51 -0.25
CA LEU A 48 9.45 -7.29 -0.22
C LEU A 48 8.85 -7.40 -1.61
N ARG A 49 8.30 -8.59 -1.88
CA ARG A 49 7.24 -8.77 -2.86
C ARG A 49 5.92 -8.69 -2.11
N THR A 50 5.05 -7.75 -2.48
CA THR A 50 3.82 -7.46 -1.70
C THR A 50 2.85 -8.63 -1.72
N GLU A 51 2.92 -9.51 -2.73
CA GLU A 51 2.17 -10.76 -2.82
C GLU A 51 2.69 -11.88 -1.90
N HIS A 52 3.94 -11.78 -1.42
CA HIS A 52 4.62 -12.83 -0.63
C HIS A 52 5.19 -12.27 0.67
N VAL A 53 4.39 -11.52 1.42
CA VAL A 53 4.80 -10.99 2.73
C VAL A 53 4.40 -11.93 3.88
N THR A 54 5.21 -11.90 4.94
CA THR A 54 4.92 -12.60 6.20
C THR A 54 3.61 -12.08 6.81
N SER A 55 2.97 -12.89 7.67
CA SER A 55 1.73 -12.49 8.36
C SER A 55 1.88 -11.17 9.14
N GLN A 56 3.07 -10.92 9.68
CA GLN A 56 3.39 -9.68 10.41
C GLN A 56 3.39 -8.44 9.51
N LEU A 57 3.95 -8.54 8.29
CA LEU A 57 4.05 -7.42 7.35
C LEU A 57 2.79 -7.26 6.48
N ARG A 58 2.00 -8.32 6.35
CA ARG A 58 0.74 -8.32 5.58
C ARG A 58 -0.20 -7.19 5.99
N GLU A 59 -0.36 -6.98 7.30
CA GLU A 59 -1.22 -5.90 7.79
C GLU A 59 -0.69 -4.51 7.39
N LYS A 60 0.62 -4.27 7.55
CA LYS A 60 1.25 -3.01 7.15
C LYS A 60 1.11 -2.74 5.65
N VAL A 61 1.31 -3.76 4.80
CA VAL A 61 1.13 -3.64 3.35
C VAL A 61 -0.33 -3.39 2.98
N ARG A 62 -1.28 -4.06 3.62
CA ARG A 62 -2.71 -3.83 3.40
C ARG A 62 -3.09 -2.40 3.77
N THR A 63 -2.75 -1.96 4.98
CA THR A 63 -3.02 -0.59 5.45
C THR A 63 -2.36 0.44 4.54
N ALA A 64 -1.16 0.14 4.04
CA ALA A 64 -0.47 1.01 3.09
C ALA A 64 -1.29 1.24 1.82
N PHE A 65 -1.84 0.17 1.25
CA PHE A 65 -2.66 0.26 0.04
C PHE A 65 -3.98 0.97 0.31
N GLU A 66 -4.63 0.69 1.43
CA GLU A 66 -5.88 1.33 1.84
C GLU A 66 -5.71 2.85 2.00
N VAL A 67 -4.69 3.27 2.76
CA VAL A 67 -4.39 4.69 2.99
C VAL A 67 -4.03 5.37 1.68
N ARG A 68 -3.16 4.77 0.87
CA ARG A 68 -2.76 5.33 -0.42
C ARG A 68 -3.96 5.46 -1.37
N ASN A 69 -4.78 4.43 -1.51
CA ASN A 69 -5.92 4.42 -2.44
C ASN A 69 -7.00 5.42 -2.06
N ARG A 70 -7.09 5.81 -0.78
CA ARG A 70 -7.99 6.86 -0.32
C ARG A 70 -7.63 8.24 -0.88
N TYR A 71 -6.34 8.51 -1.10
CA TYR A 71 -5.84 9.84 -1.46
C TYR A 71 -5.24 9.91 -2.86
N ALA A 72 -4.90 8.78 -3.47
CA ALA A 72 -4.37 8.74 -4.83
C ALA A 72 -5.49 8.89 -5.87
N TRP A 73 -5.20 9.63 -6.94
CA TRP A 73 -6.10 9.81 -8.08
C TRP A 73 -6.45 8.50 -8.80
N ARG A 74 -5.53 7.52 -8.79
CA ARG A 74 -5.71 6.19 -9.34
C ARG A 74 -5.34 5.14 -8.31
N PRO A 75 -6.27 4.33 -7.80
CA PRO A 75 -5.98 3.29 -6.80
C PRO A 75 -5.08 2.16 -7.36
N TRP A 76 -4.28 1.57 -6.48
CA TRP A 76 -3.53 0.33 -6.69
C TRP A 76 -4.46 -0.83 -6.38
N TRP A 77 -4.66 -1.71 -7.34
CA TRP A 77 -5.49 -2.90 -7.17
C TRP A 77 -4.56 -4.06 -6.83
N SER A 78 -4.58 -4.56 -5.59
CA SER A 78 -3.89 -5.83 -5.32
C SER A 78 -4.69 -6.96 -5.98
N LYS A 79 -3.99 -7.96 -6.51
CA LYS A 79 -4.61 -9.15 -7.11
C LYS A 79 -5.58 -9.84 -6.14
N GLU A 80 -5.27 -9.88 -4.85
CA GLU A 80 -6.14 -10.41 -3.78
C GLU A 80 -7.45 -9.60 -3.60
N VAL A 81 -7.44 -8.28 -3.80
CA VAL A 81 -8.65 -7.43 -3.73
C VAL A 81 -9.51 -7.62 -4.98
N VAL A 82 -8.89 -7.74 -6.15
CA VAL A 82 -9.58 -8.03 -7.42
C VAL A 82 -10.21 -9.43 -7.39
N GLU A 83 -9.50 -10.43 -6.85
CA GLU A 83 -9.98 -11.82 -6.77
C GLU A 83 -11.04 -12.02 -5.68
N ARG A 84 -10.95 -11.36 -4.52
CA ARG A 84 -11.97 -11.46 -3.45
C ARG A 84 -13.26 -10.70 -3.74
N ALA A 85 -13.23 -9.65 -4.55
CA ALA A 85 -14.41 -8.82 -4.83
C ALA A 85 -15.42 -9.48 -5.78
N GLY A 86 -15.09 -10.64 -6.39
CA GLY A 86 -15.97 -11.29 -7.39
C GLY A 86 -16.33 -10.40 -8.58
N ALA A 87 -15.68 -9.25 -8.71
CA ALA A 87 -16.02 -8.21 -9.65
C ALA A 87 -15.49 -8.64 -11.02
N LYS A 88 -16.40 -9.13 -11.88
CA LYS A 88 -16.23 -8.87 -13.31
C LYS A 88 -15.97 -7.37 -13.44
N VAL A 89 -14.78 -7.06 -13.95
CA VAL A 89 -14.28 -5.70 -14.09
C VAL A 89 -15.19 -4.96 -15.06
N ASP A 90 -16.26 -4.36 -14.56
CA ASP A 90 -16.92 -3.28 -15.27
C ASP A 90 -16.11 -2.02 -14.97
N LEU A 91 -15.36 -1.61 -15.99
CA LEU A 91 -14.69 -0.32 -16.13
C LEU A 91 -15.71 0.81 -15.95
N VAL A 92 -16.10 1.13 -14.72
CA VAL A 92 -16.69 2.43 -14.44
C VAL A 92 -15.54 3.38 -14.22
N GLN A 93 -15.11 4.00 -15.32
CA GLN A 93 -14.35 5.25 -15.29
C GLN A 93 -15.08 6.20 -14.33
N PHE A 94 -14.52 6.45 -13.15
CA PHE A 94 -14.91 7.62 -12.38
C PHE A 94 -14.42 8.84 -13.15
N ARG A 95 -15.32 9.35 -14.01
CA ARG A 95 -15.22 10.69 -14.58
C ARG A 95 -15.43 11.64 -13.41
N VAL A 96 -14.34 12.09 -12.79
CA VAL A 96 -14.40 13.24 -11.89
C VAL A 96 -14.76 14.43 -12.78
N ALA A 97 -16.00 14.88 -12.66
CA ALA A 97 -16.45 16.11 -13.30
C ALA A 97 -15.55 17.26 -12.82
N ARG A 98 -15.05 18.03 -13.78
CA ARG A 98 -14.36 19.30 -13.52
C ARG A 98 -15.32 20.31 -12.92
#